data_AF-A0A7C1YDN1-F1
#
_entry.id   AF-A0A7C1YDN1-F1
#
_cell.length_a   1.000
_cell.length_b   1.000
_cell.length_c   1.000
_cell.angle_alpha   90.00
_cell.angle_beta   90.00
_cell.angle_gamma   90.00
#
_symmetry.space_group_name_H-M   'P 1'
#
loop_
_entity.id
_entity.type
_entity.pdbx_description
1 polymer ?
#
loop_
_entity_poly.entity_id
_entity_poly.type
_entity_poly.pdbx_seq_one_letter_code
_entity_poly.pdbx_strand_id
1 'polypeptide(L)'
;MYPMSLIKSRLNSGLLAAALLSLLLLAADSIASSAVDEFLRSYVTNYEQQKFSEQVPLVQSNKSLIPAAVKKLVQDALSKDQDQNRKMYLLNMASSLASMHMHQNGDDKPLSEVEPIIKEEVEKMNARLAELMKWKTEERVIGNFVMMRHREEEKEQGLAPVLYPHWRHRIFFECKVCHTSIFRMKRWANDISQEKIAAGEQCGKCHDGGISFSATDEKHCGRCHVAATAAAQALHDPASFDQEELKKTADRIGAKWRPENLPGGKMPLDKWGFIDWLELKRRNVFTPLASLDKNVEEETRNGKIVFRTSSDFVDDVLFDHRIHSDWITCDTCHPEFFVPELGGNRVKMIQISKGRWCGHCHGKVSFTFANCKRCHSVPKSEQIEGALLRSKH
;
A
#
# COMPACT_ATOMS: atom_id res chain seq x y z
N MET A 1 83.65 28.99 1.90
CA MET A 1 83.36 29.17 3.34
C MET A 1 81.85 29.24 3.52
N TYR A 2 81.22 28.22 4.11
CA TYR A 2 80.26 28.28 5.22
C TYR A 2 79.78 26.83 5.53
N PRO A 3 79.52 26.47 6.80
CA PRO A 3 79.81 25.15 7.34
C PRO A 3 78.59 24.23 7.51
N MET A 4 78.85 22.92 7.52
CA MET A 4 77.92 21.89 8.02
C MET A 4 77.70 22.06 9.53
N SER A 5 76.46 22.28 9.97
CA SER A 5 76.04 22.13 11.37
C SER A 5 75.28 20.82 11.57
N LEU A 6 75.86 19.91 12.35
CA LEU A 6 75.23 18.69 12.87
C LEU A 6 74.14 19.05 13.89
N ILE A 7 72.87 18.88 13.52
CA ILE A 7 71.74 18.95 14.45
C ILE A 7 71.60 17.57 15.12
N LYS A 8 71.90 17.49 16.42
CA LYS A 8 71.55 16.33 17.26
C LYS A 8 70.04 16.32 17.51
N SER A 9 69.32 15.33 16.99
CA SER A 9 67.92 15.11 17.32
C SER A 9 67.81 14.58 18.76
N ARG A 10 67.36 15.42 19.70
CA ARG A 10 66.74 14.92 20.92
C ARG A 10 65.32 14.47 20.56
N LEU A 11 65.14 13.17 20.30
CA LEU A 11 63.80 12.59 20.29
C LEU A 11 63.22 12.76 21.69
N ASN A 12 62.11 13.50 21.76
CA ASN A 12 61.39 13.79 22.99
C ASN A 12 60.68 12.50 23.44
N SER A 13 61.26 11.78 24.40
CA SER A 13 60.81 10.46 24.87
C SER A 13 59.35 10.44 25.33
N GLY A 14 58.78 11.58 25.74
CA GLY A 14 57.36 11.72 26.06
C GLY A 14 56.40 11.60 24.86
N LEU A 15 56.80 12.03 23.66
CA LEU A 15 55.97 11.89 22.45
C LEU A 15 55.97 10.46 21.91
N LEU A 16 57.10 9.75 22.01
CA LEU A 16 57.16 8.33 21.66
C LEU A 16 56.33 7.48 22.61
N ALA A 17 56.37 7.75 23.91
CA ALA A 17 55.59 7.03 24.91
C ALA A 17 54.07 7.22 24.72
N ALA A 18 53.64 8.45 24.38
CA ALA A 18 52.23 8.72 24.08
C ALA A 18 51.76 8.01 22.79
N ALA A 19 52.57 8.03 21.72
CA ALA A 19 52.25 7.35 20.46
C ALA A 19 52.20 5.82 20.62
N LEU A 20 53.12 5.24 21.40
CA LEU A 20 53.13 3.82 21.75
C LEU A 20 51.90 3.42 22.58
N LEU A 21 51.50 4.25 23.55
CA LEU A 21 50.31 4.03 24.36
C LEU A 21 49.03 4.10 23.51
N SER A 22 48.93 5.06 22.60
CA SER A 22 47.82 5.16 21.64
C SER A 22 47.78 3.97 20.67
N LEU A 23 48.92 3.49 20.16
CA LEU A 23 48.98 2.29 19.31
C LEU A 23 48.59 1.01 20.07
N LEU A 24 49.02 0.88 21.32
CA LEU A 24 48.68 -0.26 22.18
C LEU A 24 47.19 -0.29 22.53
N LEU A 25 46.58 0.87 22.77
CA LEU A 25 45.14 1.02 22.97
C LEU A 25 44.35 0.61 21.71
N LEU A 26 44.76 1.09 20.53
CA LEU A 26 44.15 0.74 19.25
C LEU A 26 44.27 -0.77 18.93
N ALA A 27 45.41 -1.38 19.23
CA ALA A 27 45.63 -2.82 19.06
C ALA A 27 44.76 -3.64 20.01
N ALA A 28 44.64 -3.23 21.28
CA ALA A 28 43.80 -3.91 22.27
C ALA A 28 42.30 -3.85 21.90
N ASP A 29 41.81 -2.69 21.43
CA ASP A 29 40.43 -2.54 20.95
C ASP A 29 40.14 -3.43 19.73
N SER A 30 41.12 -3.59 18.82
CA SER A 30 40.96 -4.46 17.65
C SER A 30 40.83 -5.95 18.00
N ILE A 31 41.60 -6.42 18.99
CA ILE A 31 41.59 -7.82 19.46
C ILE A 31 40.29 -8.12 20.22
N ALA A 32 39.85 -7.18 21.07
CA ALA A 32 38.58 -7.31 21.80
C ALA A 32 37.39 -7.34 20.83
N SER A 33 37.41 -6.50 19.77
CA SER A 33 36.40 -6.51 18.71
C SER A 33 36.37 -7.86 17.96
N SER A 34 37.53 -8.42 17.60
CA SER A 34 37.58 -9.70 16.88
C SER A 34 37.04 -10.88 17.71
N ALA A 35 37.30 -10.89 19.02
CA ALA A 35 36.80 -11.94 19.92
C ALA A 35 35.27 -11.89 20.08
N VAL A 36 34.71 -10.67 20.17
CA VAL A 36 33.24 -10.46 20.19
C VAL A 36 32.60 -10.94 18.89
N ASP A 37 33.22 -10.66 17.75
CA ASP A 37 32.70 -11.08 16.44
C ASP A 37 32.73 -12.60 16.26
N GLU A 38 33.78 -13.28 16.70
CA GLU A 38 33.89 -14.74 16.65
C GLU A 38 32.86 -15.42 17.56
N PHE A 39 32.70 -14.89 18.79
CA PHE A 39 31.66 -15.33 19.71
C PHE A 39 30.26 -15.16 19.11
N LEU A 40 29.95 -13.99 18.57
CA LEU A 40 28.65 -13.71 17.96
C LEU A 40 28.38 -14.63 16.76
N ARG A 41 29.36 -14.89 15.90
CA ARG A 41 29.20 -15.84 14.78
C ARG A 41 28.81 -17.24 15.28
N SER A 42 29.48 -17.70 16.33
CA SER A 42 29.20 -19.01 16.93
C SER A 42 27.82 -19.03 17.59
N TYR A 43 27.46 -17.97 18.32
CA TYR A 43 26.15 -17.80 18.95
C TYR A 43 25.03 -17.80 17.92
N VAL A 44 25.15 -16.98 16.86
CA VAL A 44 24.18 -16.86 15.76
C VAL A 44 23.99 -18.21 15.08
N THR A 45 25.09 -18.89 14.76
CA THR A 45 25.03 -20.21 14.11
C THR A 45 24.24 -21.19 14.95
N ASN A 46 24.50 -21.26 16.26
CA ASN A 46 23.77 -22.14 17.15
C ASN A 46 22.31 -21.72 17.34
N TYR A 47 22.03 -20.41 17.38
CA TYR A 47 20.69 -19.86 17.47
C TYR A 47 19.84 -20.23 16.25
N GLU A 48 20.37 -20.02 15.04
CA GLU A 48 19.67 -20.32 13.78
C GLU A 48 19.48 -21.83 13.54
N GLN A 49 20.43 -22.64 13.98
CA GLN A 49 20.36 -24.11 13.91
C GLN A 49 19.59 -24.74 15.09
N GLN A 50 19.06 -23.92 16.01
CA GLN A 50 18.34 -24.36 17.21
C GLN A 50 19.15 -25.31 18.13
N LYS A 51 20.47 -25.12 18.18
CA LYS A 51 21.41 -25.92 18.97
C LYS A 51 21.52 -25.44 20.42
N PHE A 52 20.44 -25.59 21.18
CA PHE A 52 20.35 -25.09 22.55
C PHE A 52 21.37 -25.74 23.51
N SER A 53 21.68 -27.02 23.33
CA SER A 53 22.68 -27.73 24.14
C SER A 53 24.10 -27.19 23.94
N GLU A 54 24.43 -26.69 22.75
CA GLU A 54 25.74 -26.10 22.42
C GLU A 54 25.82 -24.62 22.85
N GLN A 55 24.67 -23.96 22.98
CA GLN A 55 24.53 -22.56 23.41
C GLN A 55 24.92 -22.34 24.89
N VAL A 56 24.51 -23.24 25.78
CA VAL A 56 24.80 -23.13 27.22
C VAL A 56 26.30 -23.06 27.54
N PRO A 57 27.15 -24.03 27.13
CA PRO A 57 28.58 -23.96 27.42
C PRO A 57 29.24 -22.76 26.72
N LEU A 58 28.80 -22.41 25.51
CA LEU A 58 29.32 -21.24 24.78
C LEU A 58 29.09 -19.94 25.57
N VAL A 59 27.89 -19.74 26.13
CA VAL A 59 27.53 -18.57 26.96
C VAL A 59 28.29 -18.56 28.29
N GLN A 60 28.47 -19.71 28.94
CA GLN A 60 29.20 -19.82 30.20
C GLN A 60 30.69 -19.50 30.04
N SER A 61 31.33 -20.06 29.00
CA SER A 61 32.77 -19.86 28.75
C SER A 61 33.13 -18.44 28.29
N ASN A 62 32.18 -17.68 27.74
CA ASN A 62 32.42 -16.36 27.16
C ASN A 62 31.76 -15.21 27.95
N LYS A 63 31.48 -15.41 29.25
CA LYS A 63 30.73 -14.46 30.08
C LYS A 63 31.20 -13.00 29.99
N SER A 64 32.50 -12.75 29.89
CA SER A 64 33.08 -11.40 29.84
C SER A 64 32.85 -10.68 28.51
N LEU A 65 32.61 -11.43 27.43
CA LEU A 65 32.36 -10.87 26.09
C LEU A 65 30.89 -10.48 25.89
N ILE A 66 29.98 -11.03 26.70
CA ILE A 66 28.53 -10.92 26.47
C ILE A 66 28.01 -9.48 26.55
N PRO A 67 28.38 -8.64 27.54
CA PRO A 67 27.93 -7.25 27.55
C PRO A 67 28.33 -6.47 26.29
N ALA A 68 29.55 -6.70 25.79
CA ALA A 68 30.03 -6.08 24.55
C ALA A 68 29.30 -6.64 23.31
N ALA A 69 29.06 -7.95 23.27
CA ALA A 69 28.32 -8.61 22.19
C ALA A 69 26.87 -8.13 22.10
N VAL A 70 26.17 -8.05 23.24
CA VAL A 70 24.80 -7.50 23.33
C VAL A 70 24.77 -6.05 22.85
N LYS A 71 25.70 -5.21 23.35
CA LYS A 71 25.81 -3.82 22.92
C LYS A 71 26.04 -3.69 21.41
N LYS A 72 26.90 -4.55 20.84
CA LYS A 72 27.14 -4.57 19.39
C LYS A 72 25.88 -4.91 18.60
N LEU A 73 25.11 -5.92 19.01
CA LEU A 73 23.85 -6.29 18.36
C LEU A 73 22.82 -5.16 18.41
N VAL A 74 22.71 -4.46 19.54
CA VAL A 74 21.83 -3.29 19.68
C VAL A 74 22.28 -2.15 18.77
N GLN A 75 23.58 -1.85 18.72
CA GLN A 75 24.14 -0.84 17.83
C GLN A 75 23.86 -1.16 16.35
N ASP A 76 24.07 -2.41 15.94
CA ASP A 76 23.79 -2.88 14.58
C ASP A 76 22.29 -2.79 14.26
N ALA A 77 21.41 -3.05 15.24
CA ALA A 77 19.95 -2.94 15.09
C ALA A 77 19.48 -1.49 14.90
N LEU A 78 20.11 -0.55 15.61
CA LEU A 78 19.74 0.88 15.59
C LEU A 78 20.47 1.70 14.49
N SER A 79 21.20 1.04 13.59
CA SER A 79 21.85 1.69 12.46
C SER A 79 20.82 2.34 11.51
N LYS A 80 21.19 3.49 10.92
CA LYS A 80 20.26 4.39 10.17
C LYS A 80 19.53 3.71 9.00
N ASP A 81 20.16 2.75 8.34
CA ASP A 81 19.64 2.11 7.12
C ASP A 81 19.08 0.70 7.37
N GLN A 82 18.86 0.34 8.63
CA GLN A 82 18.42 -1.02 8.97
C GLN A 82 16.94 -1.25 8.62
N ASP A 83 16.68 -2.32 7.87
CA ASP A 83 15.31 -2.80 7.65
C ASP A 83 14.63 -3.16 8.98
N GLN A 84 13.32 -2.93 9.08
CA GLN A 84 12.57 -3.17 10.32
C GLN A 84 12.60 -4.64 10.75
N ASN A 85 12.53 -5.60 9.82
CA ASN A 85 12.62 -7.01 10.18
C ASN A 85 14.02 -7.35 10.69
N ARG A 86 15.05 -6.79 10.05
CA ARG A 86 16.44 -6.99 10.47
C ARG A 86 16.72 -6.37 11.83
N LYS A 87 16.20 -5.16 12.09
CA LYS A 87 16.27 -4.50 13.40
C LYS A 87 15.68 -5.41 14.48
N MET A 88 14.44 -5.86 14.30
CA MET A 88 13.78 -6.70 15.29
C MET A 88 14.50 -8.05 15.49
N TYR A 89 15.02 -8.65 14.41
CA TYR A 89 15.84 -9.86 14.51
C TYR A 89 17.07 -9.66 15.40
N LEU A 90 17.82 -8.57 15.21
CA LEU A 90 19.02 -8.29 16.01
C LEU A 90 18.69 -7.98 17.47
N LEU A 91 17.62 -7.22 17.74
CA LEU A 91 17.18 -6.95 19.11
C LEU A 91 16.70 -8.22 19.82
N ASN A 92 15.95 -9.09 19.15
CA ASN A 92 15.52 -10.38 19.70
C ASN A 92 16.72 -11.28 20.01
N MET A 93 17.73 -11.27 19.15
CA MET A 93 18.98 -12.00 19.40
C MET A 93 19.76 -11.43 20.60
N ALA A 94 19.83 -10.10 20.71
CA ALA A 94 20.46 -9.43 21.85
C ALA A 94 19.77 -9.79 23.17
N SER A 95 18.44 -9.78 23.19
CA SER A 95 17.64 -10.17 24.35
C SER A 95 17.77 -11.66 24.67
N SER A 96 17.79 -12.54 23.66
CA SER A 96 18.06 -13.97 23.84
C SER A 96 19.42 -14.21 24.50
N LEU A 97 20.47 -13.56 23.99
CA LEU A 97 21.82 -13.67 24.55
C LEU A 97 21.88 -13.14 25.98
N ALA A 98 21.27 -11.98 26.23
CA ALA A 98 21.22 -11.36 27.54
C ALA A 98 20.42 -12.19 28.56
N SER A 99 19.29 -12.77 28.16
CA SER A 99 18.49 -13.67 29.00
C SER A 99 19.27 -14.94 29.35
N MET A 100 19.96 -15.55 28.37
CA MET A 100 20.84 -16.68 28.65
C MET A 100 21.98 -16.31 29.59
N HIS A 101 22.56 -15.12 29.45
CA HIS A 101 23.60 -14.63 30.34
C HIS A 101 23.11 -14.47 31.78
N MET A 102 21.93 -13.87 31.97
CA MET A 102 21.28 -13.79 33.28
C MET A 102 21.09 -15.19 33.88
N HIS A 103 20.54 -16.14 33.12
CA HIS A 103 20.28 -17.49 33.62
C HIS A 103 21.54 -18.30 33.93
N GLN A 104 22.58 -18.18 33.10
CA GLN A 104 23.79 -19.01 33.20
C GLN A 104 24.89 -18.38 34.06
N ASN A 105 24.95 -17.04 34.12
CA ASN A 105 26.03 -16.30 34.76
C ASN A 105 25.54 -15.35 35.88
N GLY A 106 24.22 -15.18 36.06
CA GLY A 106 23.65 -14.38 37.14
C GLY A 106 23.74 -12.86 36.95
N ASP A 107 24.08 -12.37 35.75
CA ASP A 107 24.19 -10.94 35.43
C ASP A 107 23.02 -10.53 34.52
N ASP A 108 22.12 -9.71 35.08
CA ASP A 108 20.92 -9.18 34.43
C ASP A 108 21.14 -7.85 33.72
N LYS A 109 22.31 -7.22 33.89
CA LYS A 109 22.57 -5.88 33.35
C LYS A 109 22.37 -5.81 31.83
N PRO A 110 22.93 -6.73 31.01
CA PRO A 110 22.69 -6.68 29.56
C PRO A 110 21.21 -6.83 29.20
N LEU A 111 20.42 -7.55 30.00
CA LEU A 111 19.00 -7.76 29.72
C LEU A 111 18.20 -6.50 30.04
N SER A 112 18.45 -5.90 31.20
CA SER A 112 17.80 -4.64 31.62
C SER A 112 18.09 -3.46 30.69
N GLU A 113 19.20 -3.49 29.96
CA GLU A 113 19.54 -2.48 28.93
C GLU A 113 18.81 -2.72 27.59
N VAL A 114 18.57 -3.98 27.19
CA VAL A 114 17.96 -4.33 25.89
C VAL A 114 16.43 -4.28 25.93
N GLU A 115 15.81 -4.74 27.01
CA GLU A 115 14.34 -4.86 27.10
C GLU A 115 13.59 -3.54 26.86
N PRO A 116 14.00 -2.39 27.43
CA PRO A 116 13.35 -1.12 27.16
C PRO A 116 13.41 -0.72 25.68
N ILE A 117 14.52 -1.03 25.00
CA ILE A 117 14.71 -0.74 23.57
C ILE A 117 13.76 -1.58 22.71
N ILE A 118 13.63 -2.87 23.02
CA ILE A 118 12.66 -3.75 22.34
C ILE A 118 11.24 -3.24 22.55
N LYS A 119 10.89 -2.89 23.79
CA LYS A 119 9.56 -2.38 24.11
C LYS A 119 9.24 -1.12 23.31
N GLU A 120 10.16 -0.16 23.26
CA GLU A 120 9.99 1.08 22.48
C GLU A 120 9.82 0.80 20.98
N GLU A 121 10.62 -0.08 20.39
CA GLU A 121 10.50 -0.42 18.96
C GLU A 121 9.21 -1.20 18.65
N VAL A 122 8.75 -2.07 19.56
CA VAL A 122 7.45 -2.74 19.45
C VAL A 122 6.30 -1.74 19.56
N GLU A 123 6.37 -0.76 20.46
CA GLU A 123 5.38 0.31 20.58
C GLU A 123 5.33 1.17 19.30
N LYS A 124 6.48 1.55 18.74
CA LYS A 124 6.57 2.25 17.44
C LYS A 124 5.96 1.41 16.31
N MET A 125 6.24 0.11 16.27
CA MET A 125 5.69 -0.81 15.28
C MET A 125 4.17 -0.90 15.41
N ASN A 126 3.66 -1.09 16.64
CA ASN A 126 2.22 -1.15 16.91
C ASN A 126 1.52 0.15 16.55
N ALA A 127 2.10 1.31 16.87
CA ALA A 127 1.58 2.61 16.47
C ALA A 127 1.53 2.76 14.95
N ARG A 128 2.58 2.33 14.24
CA ARG A 128 2.61 2.33 12.76
C ARG A 128 1.54 1.41 12.17
N LEU A 129 1.35 0.22 12.74
CA LEU A 129 0.31 -0.72 12.31
C LEU A 129 -1.09 -0.17 12.58
N ALA A 130 -1.32 0.43 13.74
CA ALA A 130 -2.59 1.06 14.09
C ALA A 130 -2.92 2.20 13.12
N GLU A 131 -1.93 3.05 12.79
CA GLU A 131 -2.08 4.11 11.81
C GLU A 131 -2.39 3.57 10.40
N LEU A 132 -1.69 2.52 9.95
CA LEU A 132 -2.00 1.88 8.66
C LEU A 132 -3.41 1.27 8.63
N MET A 133 -3.83 0.64 9.72
CA MET A 133 -5.15 0.01 9.84
C MET A 133 -6.28 1.06 9.91
N LYS A 134 -6.02 2.21 10.54
CA LYS A 134 -6.94 3.36 10.53
C LYS A 134 -7.28 3.77 9.10
N TRP A 135 -6.28 4.03 8.26
CA TRP A 135 -6.52 4.42 6.86
C TRP A 135 -7.14 3.31 6.02
N LYS A 136 -6.76 2.05 6.27
CA LYS A 136 -7.40 0.90 5.61
C LYS A 136 -8.89 0.80 5.95
N THR A 137 -9.30 1.23 7.15
CA THR A 137 -10.71 1.25 7.57
C THR A 137 -11.51 2.31 6.81
N GLU A 138 -10.88 3.43 6.45
CA GLU A 138 -11.49 4.48 5.62
C GLU A 138 -11.69 4.00 4.16
N GLU A 139 -10.81 3.14 3.68
CA GLU A 139 -10.85 2.55 2.34
C GLU A 139 -11.68 1.26 2.25
N ARG A 140 -12.49 0.96 3.27
CA ARG A 140 -13.24 -0.32 3.32
C ARG A 140 -14.28 -0.46 2.22
N VAL A 141 -14.84 0.65 1.73
CA VAL A 141 -15.76 0.63 0.59
C VAL A 141 -14.94 0.58 -0.69
N ILE A 142 -15.25 -0.35 -1.60
CA ILE A 142 -14.50 -0.53 -2.85
C ILE A 142 -14.41 0.78 -3.64
N GLY A 143 -13.18 1.18 -3.90
CA GLY A 143 -12.83 2.43 -4.56
C GLY A 143 -12.69 3.64 -3.64
N ASN A 144 -13.07 3.59 -2.36
CA ASN A 144 -12.69 4.67 -1.46
C ASN A 144 -11.17 4.74 -1.33
N PHE A 145 -10.63 5.95 -1.30
CA PHE A 145 -9.21 6.18 -1.28
C PHE A 145 -8.88 7.40 -0.43
N VAL A 146 -7.93 7.24 0.50
CA VAL A 146 -7.38 8.33 1.32
C VAL A 146 -6.12 8.90 0.67
N MET A 147 -6.16 10.19 0.39
CA MET A 147 -5.01 10.96 -0.11
C MET A 147 -4.15 11.40 1.08
N MET A 148 -2.92 10.87 1.15
CA MET A 148 -1.98 11.11 2.26
C MET A 148 -0.67 11.75 1.80
N ARG A 149 -0.59 12.23 0.54
CA ARG A 149 0.67 12.75 -0.02
C ARG A 149 1.14 14.02 0.71
N HIS A 150 0.20 14.91 1.01
CA HIS A 150 0.45 16.21 1.64
C HIS A 150 -0.04 16.25 3.09
N ARG A 151 -0.05 15.10 3.77
CA ARG A 151 -0.65 14.93 5.11
C ARG A 151 -0.08 15.85 6.18
N GLU A 152 1.20 16.20 6.09
CA GLU A 152 1.83 17.10 7.06
C GLU A 152 1.36 18.55 6.82
N GLU A 153 1.31 18.99 5.57
CA GLU A 153 0.78 20.32 5.19
C GLU A 153 -0.70 20.45 5.57
N GLU A 154 -1.50 19.41 5.31
CA GLU A 154 -2.92 19.36 5.72
C GLU A 154 -3.04 19.48 7.25
N LYS A 155 -2.21 18.72 7.99
CA LYS A 155 -2.22 18.74 9.46
C LYS A 155 -1.83 20.09 10.03
N GLU A 156 -0.85 20.79 9.45
CA GLU A 156 -0.45 22.15 9.85
C GLU A 156 -1.61 23.15 9.69
N GLN A 157 -2.47 22.93 8.72
CA GLN A 157 -3.69 23.73 8.48
C GLN A 157 -4.90 23.23 9.28
N GLY A 158 -4.73 22.23 10.15
CA GLY A 158 -5.82 21.63 10.93
C GLY A 158 -6.81 20.82 10.08
N LEU A 159 -6.43 20.44 8.86
CA LEU A 159 -7.25 19.64 7.96
C LEU A 159 -6.97 18.15 8.14
N ALA A 160 -8.04 17.35 8.06
CA ALA A 160 -7.90 15.91 7.92
C ALA A 160 -7.48 15.55 6.48
N PRO A 161 -6.87 14.38 6.26
CA PRO A 161 -6.61 13.91 4.91
C PRO A 161 -7.89 13.80 4.07
N VAL A 162 -7.76 13.92 2.75
CA VAL A 162 -8.91 13.78 1.87
C VAL A 162 -9.35 12.32 1.75
N LEU A 163 -10.65 12.06 1.99
CA LEU A 163 -11.28 10.78 1.65
C LEU A 163 -12.09 10.95 0.36
N TYR A 164 -11.66 10.28 -0.70
CA TYR A 164 -12.32 10.31 -2.00
C TYR A 164 -13.23 9.09 -2.20
N PRO A 165 -14.55 9.26 -2.31
CA PRO A 165 -15.48 8.16 -2.54
C PRO A 165 -15.76 7.94 -4.04
N HIS A 166 -15.09 6.98 -4.67
CA HIS A 166 -15.36 6.64 -6.08
C HIS A 166 -16.83 6.30 -6.34
N TRP A 167 -17.52 5.68 -5.37
CA TRP A 167 -18.91 5.29 -5.57
C TRP A 167 -19.85 6.49 -5.77
N ARG A 168 -19.64 7.62 -5.07
CA ARG A 168 -20.46 8.83 -5.28
C ARG A 168 -20.25 9.40 -6.67
N HIS A 169 -19.00 9.45 -7.12
CA HIS A 169 -18.66 9.97 -8.45
C HIS A 169 -19.19 9.07 -9.57
N ARG A 170 -19.15 7.74 -9.38
CA ARG A 170 -19.64 6.75 -10.36
C ARG A 170 -21.15 6.76 -10.58
N ILE A 171 -21.92 7.36 -9.68
CA ILE A 171 -23.35 7.60 -9.91
C ILE A 171 -23.55 8.62 -11.05
N PHE A 172 -22.60 9.54 -11.22
CA PHE A 172 -22.71 10.67 -12.13
C PHE A 172 -21.82 10.56 -13.36
N PHE A 173 -20.68 9.88 -13.25
CA PHE A 173 -19.64 9.85 -14.27
C PHE A 173 -19.14 8.44 -14.51
N GLU A 174 -18.90 8.11 -15.78
CA GLU A 174 -18.18 6.91 -16.15
C GLU A 174 -16.69 7.06 -15.85
N CYS A 175 -15.96 5.95 -15.76
CA CYS A 175 -14.54 5.98 -15.39
C CYS A 175 -13.71 6.80 -16.40
N LYS A 176 -14.07 6.71 -17.69
CA LYS A 176 -13.40 7.42 -18.79
C LYS A 176 -13.45 8.95 -18.72
N VAL A 177 -14.40 9.50 -17.96
CA VAL A 177 -14.47 10.95 -17.71
C VAL A 177 -13.25 11.41 -16.93
N CYS A 178 -12.82 10.61 -15.95
CA CYS A 178 -11.72 10.95 -15.05
C CYS A 178 -10.40 10.29 -15.47
N HIS A 179 -10.45 9.09 -16.05
CA HIS A 179 -9.29 8.26 -16.36
C HIS A 179 -9.15 8.02 -17.86
N THR A 180 -7.95 8.11 -18.44
CA THR A 180 -6.66 8.43 -17.81
C THR A 180 -6.31 9.93 -17.87
N SER A 181 -7.20 10.74 -18.46
CA SER A 181 -6.95 12.13 -18.84
C SER A 181 -6.78 13.10 -17.67
N ILE A 182 -7.65 13.03 -16.66
CA ILE A 182 -7.61 13.92 -15.48
C ILE A 182 -6.72 13.29 -14.40
N PHE A 183 -6.89 11.98 -14.19
CA PHE A 183 -6.17 11.23 -13.18
C PHE A 183 -5.58 9.95 -13.79
N ARG A 184 -4.32 9.67 -13.45
CA ARG A 184 -3.70 8.37 -13.72
C ARG A 184 -4.23 7.32 -12.74
N MET A 185 -4.54 6.11 -13.22
CA MET A 185 -5.02 4.98 -12.40
C MET A 185 -3.89 4.28 -11.63
N LYS A 186 -3.08 5.06 -10.92
CA LYS A 186 -2.00 4.56 -10.07
C LYS A 186 -1.94 5.42 -8.82
N ARG A 187 -1.96 4.76 -7.66
CA ARG A 187 -1.89 5.44 -6.37
C ARG A 187 -0.61 6.27 -6.32
N TRP A 188 -0.74 7.52 -5.89
CA TRP A 188 0.36 8.48 -5.84
C TRP A 188 0.97 8.84 -7.21
N ALA A 189 0.31 8.56 -8.33
CA ALA A 189 0.82 9.03 -9.63
C ALA A 189 0.46 10.48 -9.91
N ASN A 190 -0.69 10.93 -9.40
CA ASN A 190 -1.12 12.32 -9.54
C ASN A 190 -0.61 13.12 -8.35
N ASP A 191 0.02 14.25 -8.66
CA ASP A 191 0.36 15.24 -7.66
C ASP A 191 -0.76 16.29 -7.63
N ILE A 192 -1.58 16.25 -6.58
CA ILE A 192 -2.76 17.09 -6.40
C ILE A 192 -2.41 18.17 -5.38
N SER A 193 -2.63 19.43 -5.74
CA SER A 193 -2.40 20.58 -4.85
C SER A 193 -3.54 21.58 -5.00
N GLN A 194 -3.73 22.44 -3.98
CA GLN A 194 -4.75 23.47 -4.05
C GLN A 194 -4.49 24.47 -5.18
N GLU A 195 -3.22 24.71 -5.54
CA GLU A 195 -2.83 25.51 -6.70
C GLU A 195 -3.39 24.95 -8.01
N LYS A 196 -3.19 23.64 -8.25
CA LYS A 196 -3.71 22.95 -9.44
C LYS A 196 -5.24 22.93 -9.47
N ILE A 197 -5.86 22.73 -8.31
CA ILE A 197 -7.32 22.77 -8.18
C ILE A 197 -7.85 24.17 -8.53
N ALA A 198 -7.23 25.23 -8.00
CA ALA A 198 -7.61 26.61 -8.32
C ALA A 198 -7.39 26.97 -9.80
N ALA A 199 -6.40 26.34 -10.46
CA ALA A 199 -6.16 26.45 -11.89
C ALA A 199 -7.16 25.65 -12.77
N GLY A 200 -8.15 24.98 -12.18
CA GLY A 200 -9.13 24.18 -12.92
C GLY A 200 -8.62 22.82 -13.37
N GLU A 201 -7.56 22.30 -12.74
CA GLU A 201 -7.04 20.96 -12.97
C GLU A 201 -7.59 19.97 -11.93
N GLN A 202 -7.53 18.68 -12.25
CA GLN A 202 -7.86 17.59 -11.32
C GLN A 202 -9.24 17.78 -10.68
N CYS A 203 -9.33 17.92 -9.35
CA CYS A 203 -10.60 18.15 -8.65
C CYS A 203 -11.28 19.44 -9.15
N GLY A 204 -10.50 20.47 -9.47
CA GLY A 204 -10.97 21.76 -9.98
C GLY A 204 -11.62 21.71 -11.36
N LYS A 205 -11.45 20.63 -12.12
CA LYS A 205 -12.19 20.44 -13.39
C LYS A 205 -13.71 20.34 -13.20
N CYS A 206 -14.14 19.90 -12.03
CA CYS A 206 -15.56 19.71 -11.70
C CYS A 206 -15.97 20.46 -10.42
N HIS A 207 -15.07 20.63 -9.46
CA HIS A 207 -15.31 21.43 -8.26
C HIS A 207 -15.02 22.92 -8.53
N ASP A 208 -15.74 23.47 -9.51
CA ASP A 208 -15.57 24.80 -10.08
C ASP A 208 -16.69 25.79 -9.67
N GLY A 209 -17.69 25.31 -8.92
CA GLY A 209 -18.90 26.08 -8.58
C GLY A 209 -20.05 25.91 -9.58
N GLY A 210 -19.81 25.28 -10.74
CA GLY A 210 -20.80 24.97 -11.75
C GLY A 210 -21.23 23.51 -11.72
N ILE A 211 -20.31 22.59 -12.11
CA ILE A 211 -20.59 21.15 -12.14
C ILE A 211 -20.82 20.64 -10.71
N SER A 212 -19.94 21.06 -9.80
CA SER A 212 -20.01 20.79 -8.36
C SER A 212 -19.72 22.07 -7.58
N PHE A 213 -19.78 21.98 -6.25
CA PHE A 213 -19.35 23.08 -5.39
C PHE A 213 -17.88 23.44 -5.65
N SER A 214 -17.54 24.72 -5.48
CA SER A 214 -16.16 25.16 -5.65
C SER A 214 -15.25 24.57 -4.57
N ALA A 215 -14.12 24.00 -5.00
CA ALA A 215 -13.06 23.53 -4.10
C ALA A 215 -12.12 24.67 -3.65
N THR A 216 -12.31 25.90 -4.13
CA THR A 216 -11.56 27.08 -3.67
C THR A 216 -12.31 27.88 -2.60
N ASP A 217 -13.55 27.51 -2.28
CA ASP A 217 -14.31 28.12 -1.20
C ASP A 217 -13.93 27.47 0.14
N GLU A 218 -13.39 28.27 1.06
CA GLU A 218 -12.94 27.83 2.38
C GLU A 218 -14.05 27.13 3.20
N LYS A 219 -15.32 27.47 2.93
CA LYS A 219 -16.47 26.83 3.59
C LYS A 219 -16.64 25.37 3.19
N HIS A 220 -16.00 24.93 2.11
CA HIS A 220 -16.13 23.58 1.57
C HIS A 220 -14.93 22.66 1.85
N CYS A 221 -13.88 23.12 2.55
CA CYS A 221 -12.72 22.27 2.89
C CYS A 221 -13.14 20.96 3.59
N GLY A 222 -14.07 21.07 4.55
CA GLY A 222 -14.62 19.94 5.31
C GLY A 222 -15.51 18.98 4.50
N ARG A 223 -15.67 19.18 3.18
CA ARG A 223 -16.37 18.23 2.31
C ARG A 223 -15.44 17.16 1.74
N CYS A 224 -14.15 17.46 1.65
CA CYS A 224 -13.12 16.56 1.13
C CYS A 224 -12.20 16.08 2.25
N HIS A 225 -11.73 17.01 3.09
CA HIS A 225 -10.83 16.77 4.22
C HIS A 225 -11.57 16.14 5.41
N VAL A 226 -11.97 14.86 5.24
CA VAL A 226 -12.86 14.16 6.17
C VAL A 226 -12.33 12.82 6.66
N ALA A 227 -11.19 12.34 6.18
CA ALA A 227 -10.69 11.02 6.58
C ALA A 227 -10.49 10.94 8.11
N ALA A 228 -10.98 9.86 8.71
CA ALA A 228 -10.99 9.64 10.15
C ALA A 228 -11.75 10.70 10.99
N THR A 229 -12.72 11.39 10.38
CA THR A 229 -13.68 12.27 11.06
C THR A 229 -15.07 11.64 11.11
N ALA A 230 -16.02 12.23 11.85
CA ALA A 230 -17.41 11.79 11.83
C ALA A 230 -18.04 11.86 10.43
N ALA A 231 -17.64 12.84 9.61
CA ALA A 231 -18.17 13.02 8.26
C ALA A 231 -17.79 11.88 7.31
N ALA A 232 -16.65 11.20 7.53
CA ALA A 232 -16.27 10.02 6.74
C ALA A 232 -17.23 8.84 6.92
N GLN A 233 -17.95 8.74 8.04
CA GLN A 233 -18.86 7.61 8.28
C GLN A 233 -19.95 7.50 7.20
N ALA A 234 -20.48 8.64 6.73
CA ALA A 234 -21.45 8.68 5.64
C ALA A 234 -20.85 8.27 4.28
N LEU A 235 -19.52 8.34 4.11
CA LEU A 235 -18.83 7.89 2.89
C LEU A 235 -18.55 6.38 2.91
N HIS A 236 -18.71 5.74 4.08
CA HIS A 236 -18.47 4.32 4.29
C HIS A 236 -19.72 3.44 4.21
N ASP A 237 -20.90 4.05 4.06
CA ASP A 237 -22.15 3.34 3.90
C ASP A 237 -22.83 3.75 2.58
N PRO A 238 -22.60 3.02 1.49
CA PRO A 238 -23.26 3.31 0.22
C PRO A 238 -24.78 3.06 0.24
N ALA A 239 -25.33 2.42 1.27
CA ALA A 239 -26.77 2.27 1.43
C ALA A 239 -27.44 3.56 1.95
N SER A 240 -26.67 4.40 2.63
CA SER A 240 -27.13 5.67 3.19
C SER A 240 -26.82 6.81 2.23
N PHE A 241 -27.80 7.15 1.39
CA PHE A 241 -27.68 8.23 0.42
C PHE A 241 -28.97 9.05 0.36
N ASP A 242 -28.81 10.35 0.12
CA ASP A 242 -29.92 11.26 -0.10
C ASP A 242 -30.36 11.18 -1.57
N GLN A 243 -31.51 10.56 -1.82
CA GLN A 243 -32.01 10.36 -3.18
C GLN A 243 -32.39 11.68 -3.86
N GLU A 244 -32.86 12.67 -3.08
CA GLU A 244 -33.26 13.97 -3.60
C GLU A 244 -32.02 14.79 -3.98
N GLU A 245 -30.99 14.78 -3.15
CA GLU A 245 -29.69 15.40 -3.46
C GLU A 245 -29.06 14.78 -4.71
N LEU A 246 -29.05 13.44 -4.81
CA LEU A 246 -28.54 12.74 -5.99
C LEU A 246 -29.34 13.11 -7.25
N LYS A 247 -30.67 13.12 -7.17
CA LYS A 247 -31.52 13.48 -8.30
C LYS A 247 -31.24 14.91 -8.76
N LYS A 248 -31.23 15.86 -7.83
CA LYS A 248 -30.95 17.27 -8.11
C LYS A 248 -29.58 17.46 -8.76
N THR A 249 -28.57 16.75 -8.26
CA THR A 249 -27.22 16.79 -8.82
C THR A 249 -27.19 16.19 -10.23
N ALA A 250 -27.80 15.02 -10.44
CA ALA A 250 -27.86 14.37 -11.74
C ALA A 250 -28.53 15.27 -12.79
N ASP A 251 -29.71 15.83 -12.46
CA ASP A 251 -30.45 16.71 -13.34
C ASP A 251 -29.65 17.97 -13.70
N ARG A 252 -28.94 18.56 -12.71
CA ARG A 252 -28.11 19.76 -12.92
C ARG A 252 -27.01 19.54 -13.94
N ILE A 253 -26.30 18.41 -13.86
CA ILE A 253 -25.12 18.14 -14.71
C ILE A 253 -25.49 17.40 -15.99
N GLY A 254 -26.74 16.95 -16.15
CA GLY A 254 -27.22 16.21 -17.31
C GLY A 254 -27.09 14.69 -17.21
N ALA A 255 -26.63 14.16 -16.07
CA ALA A 255 -26.74 12.73 -15.76
C ALA A 255 -28.21 12.35 -15.50
N LYS A 256 -28.50 11.05 -15.33
CA LYS A 256 -29.84 10.58 -14.95
C LYS A 256 -29.79 9.77 -13.67
N TRP A 257 -30.70 10.08 -12.76
CA TRP A 257 -30.99 9.29 -11.57
C TRP A 257 -32.51 9.07 -11.50
N ARG A 258 -32.91 7.80 -11.47
CA ARG A 258 -34.29 7.29 -11.56
C ARG A 258 -34.58 6.43 -10.33
N PRO A 259 -34.79 7.04 -9.15
CA PRO A 259 -34.99 6.32 -7.90
C PRO A 259 -36.20 5.36 -7.93
N GLU A 260 -37.19 5.64 -8.78
CA GLU A 260 -38.35 4.78 -9.01
C GLU A 260 -37.99 3.37 -9.51
N ASN A 261 -36.83 3.21 -10.13
CA ASN A 261 -36.35 1.92 -10.62
C ASN A 261 -35.54 1.14 -9.58
N LEU A 262 -35.30 1.70 -8.39
CA LEU A 262 -34.55 1.03 -7.34
C LEU A 262 -35.30 -0.19 -6.80
N PRO A 263 -34.63 -1.34 -6.61
CA PRO A 263 -35.24 -2.51 -6.01
C PRO A 263 -35.65 -2.21 -4.55
N GLY A 264 -36.96 -2.12 -4.30
CA GLY A 264 -37.49 -1.81 -2.98
C GLY A 264 -37.08 -0.42 -2.46
N GLY A 265 -36.77 0.52 -3.37
CA GLY A 265 -36.34 1.89 -3.01
C GLY A 265 -34.95 1.99 -2.37
N LYS A 266 -34.14 0.93 -2.42
CA LYS A 266 -32.82 0.85 -1.77
C LYS A 266 -31.70 0.63 -2.79
N MET A 267 -30.49 1.08 -2.45
CA MET A 267 -29.28 0.77 -3.22
C MET A 267 -29.10 -0.76 -3.28
N PRO A 268 -29.01 -1.37 -4.47
CA PRO A 268 -28.72 -2.79 -4.57
C PRO A 268 -27.27 -3.04 -4.13
N LEU A 269 -27.10 -3.88 -3.11
CA LEU A 269 -25.80 -4.33 -2.62
C LEU A 269 -25.63 -5.82 -2.87
N ASP A 270 -24.39 -6.24 -3.15
CA ASP A 270 -24.01 -7.64 -3.17
C ASP A 270 -23.92 -8.22 -1.74
N LYS A 271 -23.69 -9.54 -1.63
CA LYS A 271 -23.61 -10.22 -0.32
C LYS A 271 -22.44 -9.79 0.56
N TRP A 272 -21.52 -8.95 0.06
CA TRP A 272 -20.43 -8.35 0.82
C TRP A 272 -20.68 -6.87 1.14
N GLY A 273 -21.85 -6.33 0.79
CA GLY A 273 -22.23 -4.96 1.07
C GLY A 273 -21.73 -3.93 0.05
N PHE A 274 -21.26 -4.36 -1.13
CA PHE A 274 -20.81 -3.44 -2.19
C PHE A 274 -21.92 -3.18 -3.21
N ILE A 275 -21.94 -1.98 -3.78
CA ILE A 275 -22.95 -1.59 -4.79
C ILE A 275 -22.93 -2.54 -5.99
N ASP A 276 -24.10 -3.07 -6.34
CA ASP A 276 -24.31 -3.83 -7.56
C ASP A 276 -24.59 -2.91 -8.75
N TRP A 277 -23.53 -2.37 -9.33
CA TRP A 277 -23.57 -1.46 -10.48
C TRP A 277 -24.28 -2.08 -11.70
N LEU A 278 -24.18 -3.40 -11.88
CA LEU A 278 -24.84 -4.09 -12.99
C LEU A 278 -26.36 -4.12 -12.79
N GLU A 279 -26.83 -4.33 -11.56
CA GLU A 279 -28.27 -4.27 -11.27
C GLU A 279 -28.83 -2.86 -11.46
N LEU A 280 -28.10 -1.83 -11.02
CA LEU A 280 -28.46 -0.43 -11.27
C LEU A 280 -28.59 -0.13 -12.77
N LYS A 281 -27.63 -0.59 -13.57
CA LYS A 281 -27.64 -0.39 -15.03
C LYS A 281 -28.75 -1.19 -15.71
N ARG A 282 -28.93 -2.46 -15.34
CA ARG A 282 -29.98 -3.36 -15.87
C ARG A 282 -31.39 -2.81 -15.61
N ARG A 283 -31.61 -2.20 -14.45
CA ARG A 283 -32.86 -1.54 -14.09
C ARG A 283 -32.99 -0.12 -14.61
N ASN A 284 -31.97 0.40 -15.29
CA ASN A 284 -31.92 1.78 -15.76
C ASN A 284 -32.14 2.80 -14.62
N VAL A 285 -31.63 2.51 -13.42
CA VAL A 285 -31.71 3.42 -12.25
C VAL A 285 -30.89 4.67 -12.49
N PHE A 286 -29.82 4.58 -13.27
CA PHE A 286 -28.93 5.70 -13.52
C PHE A 286 -28.37 5.68 -14.94
N THR A 287 -27.97 6.85 -15.41
CA THR A 287 -27.23 7.04 -16.66
C THR A 287 -26.14 8.07 -16.38
N PRO A 288 -24.90 7.63 -16.09
CA PRO A 288 -23.78 8.52 -15.86
C PRO A 288 -23.35 9.21 -17.16
N LEU A 289 -22.63 10.31 -17.04
CA LEU A 289 -22.03 11.01 -18.16
C LEU A 289 -20.78 10.27 -18.65
N ALA A 290 -20.67 10.14 -19.97
CA ALA A 290 -19.54 9.56 -20.66
C ALA A 290 -18.38 10.55 -20.90
N SER A 291 -18.66 11.86 -20.86
CA SER A 291 -17.70 12.93 -21.10
C SER A 291 -18.17 14.22 -20.41
N LEU A 292 -17.22 15.12 -20.11
CA LEU A 292 -17.53 16.51 -19.71
C LEU A 292 -17.89 17.38 -20.93
N ASP A 293 -17.42 17.00 -22.11
CA ASP A 293 -17.76 17.63 -23.39
C ASP A 293 -18.91 16.85 -24.07
N LYS A 294 -19.94 17.58 -24.50
CA LYS A 294 -21.14 17.05 -25.14
C LYS A 294 -20.89 16.52 -26.56
N ASN A 295 -19.75 16.83 -27.16
CA ASN A 295 -19.44 16.51 -28.56
C ASN A 295 -18.52 15.30 -28.75
N VAL A 296 -18.21 14.56 -27.68
CA VAL A 296 -17.34 13.39 -27.76
C VAL A 296 -18.18 12.17 -28.13
N GLU A 297 -17.83 11.52 -29.25
CA GLU A 297 -18.43 10.24 -29.63
C GLU A 297 -17.99 9.13 -28.67
N GLU A 298 -18.95 8.29 -28.27
CA GLU A 298 -18.68 7.15 -27.41
C GLU A 298 -18.13 5.97 -28.22
N GLU A 299 -16.91 5.53 -27.89
CA GLU A 299 -16.34 4.32 -28.44
C GLU A 299 -16.74 3.09 -27.60
N THR A 300 -17.83 2.41 -27.99
CA THR A 300 -18.21 1.12 -27.37
C THR A 300 -17.81 -0.05 -28.26
N ARG A 301 -17.18 -1.07 -27.66
CA ARG A 301 -16.83 -2.32 -28.34
C ARG A 301 -17.72 -3.46 -27.86
N ASN A 302 -18.38 -4.16 -28.78
CA ASN A 302 -19.35 -5.21 -28.45
C ASN A 302 -18.78 -6.66 -28.59
N GLY A 303 -17.47 -6.83 -28.42
CA GLY A 303 -16.82 -8.14 -28.59
C GLY A 303 -16.89 -9.01 -27.34
N LYS A 304 -17.27 -10.28 -27.49
CA LYS A 304 -17.25 -11.28 -26.40
C LYS A 304 -16.06 -12.22 -26.55
N ILE A 305 -15.48 -12.65 -25.43
CA ILE A 305 -14.40 -13.63 -25.37
C ILE A 305 -14.73 -14.67 -24.30
N VAL A 306 -14.73 -15.94 -24.69
CA VAL A 306 -14.80 -17.07 -23.75
C VAL A 306 -13.38 -17.53 -23.43
N PHE A 307 -13.01 -17.46 -22.15
CA PHE A 307 -11.75 -17.96 -21.62
C PHE A 307 -11.96 -19.39 -21.11
N ARG A 308 -11.38 -20.37 -21.81
CA ARG A 308 -11.37 -21.75 -21.33
C ARG A 308 -10.53 -21.87 -20.07
N THR A 309 -11.14 -22.31 -18.98
CA THR A 309 -10.39 -22.57 -17.74
C THR A 309 -9.68 -23.92 -17.83
N SER A 310 -8.54 -24.04 -17.16
CA SER A 310 -7.78 -25.29 -17.15
C SER A 310 -8.51 -26.41 -16.42
N SER A 311 -9.32 -26.06 -15.40
CA SER A 311 -10.13 -27.00 -14.62
C SER A 311 -11.30 -27.52 -15.45
N ASP A 312 -11.62 -28.81 -15.28
CA ASP A 312 -12.79 -29.43 -15.92
C ASP A 312 -14.07 -29.24 -15.09
N PHE A 313 -13.94 -28.88 -13.81
CA PHE A 313 -15.07 -28.71 -12.89
C PHE A 313 -15.55 -27.28 -12.72
N VAL A 314 -14.78 -26.31 -13.23
CA VAL A 314 -15.09 -24.89 -13.09
C VAL A 314 -15.50 -24.35 -14.46
N ASP A 315 -16.67 -23.73 -14.52
CA ASP A 315 -17.20 -23.10 -15.73
C ASP A 315 -16.18 -22.16 -16.40
N ASP A 316 -16.31 -22.02 -17.71
CA ASP A 316 -15.54 -21.08 -18.51
C ASP A 316 -15.93 -19.63 -18.20
N VAL A 317 -15.01 -18.71 -18.47
CA VAL A 317 -15.20 -17.29 -18.16
C VAL A 317 -15.66 -16.52 -19.38
N LEU A 318 -16.80 -15.83 -19.28
CA LEU A 318 -17.24 -14.88 -20.30
C LEU A 318 -16.70 -13.49 -19.98
N PHE A 319 -15.88 -12.96 -20.87
CA PHE A 319 -15.52 -11.56 -20.90
C PHE A 319 -16.32 -10.85 -22.00
N ASP A 320 -17.04 -9.79 -21.63
CA ASP A 320 -17.80 -8.97 -22.55
C ASP A 320 -17.16 -7.58 -22.62
N HIS A 321 -16.72 -7.14 -23.79
CA HIS A 321 -16.15 -5.80 -23.94
C HIS A 321 -17.18 -4.72 -23.64
N ARG A 322 -18.47 -4.91 -24.00
CA ARG A 322 -19.48 -3.86 -23.90
C ARG A 322 -19.64 -3.37 -22.47
N ILE A 323 -19.75 -4.31 -21.52
CA ILE A 323 -19.89 -3.96 -20.09
C ILE A 323 -18.67 -3.23 -19.53
N HIS A 324 -17.49 -3.35 -20.17
CA HIS A 324 -16.27 -2.66 -19.78
C HIS A 324 -16.10 -1.35 -20.54
N SER A 325 -16.15 -1.37 -21.87
CA SER A 325 -15.93 -0.22 -22.76
C SER A 325 -17.00 0.86 -22.60
N ASP A 326 -18.19 0.51 -22.12
CA ASP A 326 -19.17 1.53 -21.74
C ASP A 326 -18.56 2.44 -20.65
N TRP A 327 -17.81 1.88 -19.69
CA TRP A 327 -17.26 2.64 -18.57
C TRP A 327 -15.84 3.19 -18.77
N ILE A 328 -15.00 2.49 -19.54
CA ILE A 328 -13.56 2.74 -19.67
C ILE A 328 -13.14 2.86 -21.13
N THR A 329 -11.99 3.47 -21.38
CA THR A 329 -11.37 3.58 -22.72
C THR A 329 -10.47 2.39 -23.03
N CYS A 330 -10.10 2.21 -24.31
CA CYS A 330 -9.21 1.12 -24.72
C CYS A 330 -7.82 1.17 -24.05
N ASP A 331 -7.25 2.36 -23.88
CA ASP A 331 -5.93 2.59 -23.26
C ASP A 331 -5.91 2.25 -21.75
N THR A 332 -7.07 2.19 -21.10
CA THR A 332 -7.22 1.72 -19.71
C THR A 332 -6.74 0.26 -19.58
N CYS A 333 -6.91 -0.55 -20.63
CA CYS A 333 -6.54 -1.97 -20.63
C CYS A 333 -5.35 -2.29 -21.55
N HIS A 334 -5.29 -1.66 -22.71
CA HIS A 334 -4.36 -2.00 -23.78
C HIS A 334 -3.30 -0.91 -24.02
N PRO A 335 -2.06 -1.27 -24.36
CA PRO A 335 -1.51 -2.63 -24.38
C PRO A 335 -0.94 -3.06 -23.02
N GLU A 336 -0.91 -2.17 -22.01
CA GLU A 336 -0.16 -2.38 -20.76
C GLU A 336 -0.62 -3.62 -19.98
N PHE A 337 -1.93 -3.78 -19.78
CA PHE A 337 -2.48 -4.88 -18.98
C PHE A 337 -2.95 -6.03 -19.83
N PHE A 338 -3.42 -5.79 -21.05
CA PHE A 338 -3.77 -6.82 -21.99
C PHE A 338 -3.16 -6.49 -23.35
N VAL A 339 -2.53 -7.49 -23.97
CA VAL A 339 -2.09 -7.37 -25.36
C VAL A 339 -3.37 -7.41 -26.22
N PRO A 340 -3.53 -6.53 -27.22
CA PRO A 340 -4.70 -6.51 -28.11
C PRO A 340 -4.68 -7.68 -29.11
N GLU A 341 -4.40 -8.89 -28.61
CA GLU A 341 -4.26 -10.13 -29.36
C GLU A 341 -4.93 -11.28 -28.57
N LEU A 342 -5.74 -12.08 -29.26
CA LEU A 342 -6.44 -13.21 -28.64
C LEU A 342 -5.41 -14.22 -28.12
N GLY A 343 -5.39 -14.43 -26.80
CA GLY A 343 -4.44 -15.36 -26.17
C GLY A 343 -3.06 -14.78 -25.86
N GLY A 344 -2.79 -13.50 -26.17
CA GLY A 344 -1.51 -12.85 -25.91
C GLY A 344 -1.11 -12.75 -24.43
N ASN A 345 -2.06 -12.96 -23.51
CA ASN A 345 -1.81 -12.95 -22.06
C ASN A 345 -2.10 -14.32 -21.43
N ARG A 346 -1.19 -14.75 -20.55
CA ARG A 346 -1.40 -15.92 -19.68
C ARG A 346 -2.08 -15.48 -18.40
N VAL A 347 -3.40 -15.66 -18.34
CA VAL A 347 -4.23 -15.24 -17.21
C VAL A 347 -4.43 -16.40 -16.23
N LYS A 348 -3.94 -16.26 -15.00
CA LYS A 348 -4.17 -17.20 -13.89
C LYS A 348 -4.79 -16.52 -12.68
N MET A 349 -5.63 -17.23 -11.94
CA MET A 349 -6.24 -16.71 -10.71
C MET A 349 -5.23 -16.20 -9.68
N ILE A 350 -4.07 -16.87 -9.53
CA ILE A 350 -2.98 -16.42 -8.65
C ILE A 350 -2.33 -15.11 -9.10
N GLN A 351 -2.38 -14.78 -10.38
CA GLN A 351 -1.89 -13.49 -10.89
C GLN A 351 -2.97 -12.42 -10.75
N ILE A 352 -4.24 -12.80 -10.94
CA ILE A 352 -5.40 -11.94 -10.68
C ILE A 352 -5.41 -11.50 -9.21
N SER A 353 -5.23 -12.41 -8.24
CA SER A 353 -5.18 -12.06 -6.82
C SER A 353 -3.99 -11.17 -6.46
N LYS A 354 -2.91 -11.19 -7.26
CA LYS A 354 -1.75 -10.30 -7.16
C LYS A 354 -1.91 -8.98 -7.93
N GLY A 355 -3.11 -8.70 -8.44
CA GLY A 355 -3.43 -7.44 -9.09
C GLY A 355 -3.08 -7.34 -10.57
N ARG A 356 -2.81 -8.46 -11.27
CA ARG A 356 -2.60 -8.50 -12.73
C ARG A 356 -3.90 -8.84 -13.46
N TRP A 357 -3.95 -8.56 -14.77
CA TRP A 357 -5.09 -8.92 -15.63
C TRP A 357 -6.41 -8.33 -15.08
N CYS A 358 -7.46 -9.14 -14.92
CA CYS A 358 -8.72 -8.76 -14.31
C CYS A 358 -8.55 -8.14 -12.91
N GLY A 359 -7.52 -8.57 -12.17
CA GLY A 359 -7.22 -8.06 -10.83
C GLY A 359 -6.58 -6.67 -10.81
N HIS A 360 -6.30 -6.09 -11.97
CA HIS A 360 -5.97 -4.67 -12.06
C HIS A 360 -7.12 -3.83 -11.49
N CYS A 361 -8.38 -4.20 -11.80
CA CYS A 361 -9.60 -3.50 -11.36
C CYS A 361 -10.44 -4.29 -10.33
N HIS A 362 -10.73 -5.56 -10.59
CA HIS A 362 -11.55 -6.39 -9.68
C HIS A 362 -10.83 -6.61 -8.35
N GLY A 363 -11.55 -6.45 -7.23
CA GLY A 363 -10.99 -6.48 -5.88
C GLY A 363 -10.33 -5.17 -5.42
N LYS A 364 -10.23 -4.15 -6.28
CA LYS A 364 -9.73 -2.80 -5.93
C LYS A 364 -10.79 -1.72 -6.14
N VAL A 365 -11.28 -1.61 -7.38
CA VAL A 365 -12.29 -0.61 -7.79
C VAL A 365 -13.57 -1.27 -8.30
N SER A 366 -13.53 -2.57 -8.62
CA SER A 366 -14.69 -3.40 -8.98
C SER A 366 -14.84 -4.57 -8.01
N PHE A 367 -15.91 -5.36 -8.16
CA PHE A 367 -16.31 -6.42 -7.24
C PHE A 367 -15.19 -7.42 -6.91
N THR A 368 -15.31 -8.09 -5.75
CA THR A 368 -14.28 -8.99 -5.22
C THR A 368 -14.23 -10.35 -5.94
N PHE A 369 -13.08 -11.03 -5.86
CA PHE A 369 -12.91 -12.37 -6.47
C PHE A 369 -13.70 -13.48 -5.77
N ALA A 370 -14.34 -13.20 -4.64
CA ALA A 370 -15.09 -14.20 -3.88
C ALA A 370 -16.43 -14.56 -4.55
N ASN A 371 -16.84 -13.83 -5.59
CA ASN A 371 -18.01 -14.15 -6.41
C ASN A 371 -17.61 -14.86 -7.73
N CYS A 372 -17.23 -16.14 -7.65
CA CYS A 372 -16.73 -16.89 -8.79
C CYS A 372 -17.68 -16.84 -10.01
N LYS A 373 -18.98 -16.96 -9.76
CA LYS A 373 -20.03 -17.03 -10.79
C LYS A 373 -20.24 -15.74 -11.59
N ARG A 374 -19.67 -14.61 -11.15
CA ARG A 374 -19.70 -13.37 -11.94
C ARG A 374 -18.80 -13.42 -13.16
N CYS A 375 -17.77 -14.27 -13.14
CA CYS A 375 -16.88 -14.48 -14.26
C CYS A 375 -17.10 -15.87 -14.87
N HIS A 376 -17.11 -16.90 -14.02
CA HIS A 376 -17.31 -18.31 -14.39
C HIS A 376 -18.80 -18.57 -14.61
N SER A 377 -19.28 -18.28 -15.82
CA SER A 377 -20.70 -18.29 -16.16
C SER A 377 -21.04 -19.10 -17.40
N VAL A 378 -20.05 -19.69 -18.06
CA VAL A 378 -20.24 -20.46 -19.30
C VAL A 378 -19.96 -21.94 -19.01
N PRO A 379 -21.00 -22.79 -18.98
CA PRO A 379 -20.81 -24.24 -18.89
C PRO A 379 -19.83 -24.76 -19.94
N LYS A 380 -19.05 -25.79 -19.60
CA LYS A 380 -17.99 -26.34 -20.47
C LYS A 380 -18.44 -26.78 -21.86
N SER A 381 -19.68 -27.20 -21.99
CA SER A 381 -20.28 -27.67 -23.25
C SER A 381 -20.92 -26.54 -24.06
N GLU A 382 -21.04 -25.33 -23.50
CA GLU A 382 -21.77 -24.23 -24.11
C GLU A 382 -20.86 -23.41 -25.05
N GLN A 383 -21.36 -23.15 -26.24
CA GLN A 383 -20.75 -22.20 -27.17
C GLN A 383 -21.56 -20.91 -27.18
N ILE A 384 -20.88 -19.78 -26.95
CA ILE A 384 -21.51 -18.47 -27.00
C ILE A 384 -21.39 -17.91 -28.42
N GLU A 385 -22.54 -17.69 -29.06
CA GLU A 385 -22.60 -17.14 -30.41
C GLU A 385 -21.87 -15.78 -30.51
N GLY A 386 -21.04 -15.62 -31.54
CA GLY A 386 -20.26 -14.41 -31.78
C GLY A 386 -19.10 -14.16 -30.80
N ALA A 387 -18.88 -15.05 -29.82
CA ALA A 387 -17.75 -14.92 -28.90
C ALA A 387 -16.48 -15.56 -29.48
N LEU A 388 -15.36 -14.83 -29.36
CA LEU A 388 -14.04 -15.40 -29.62
C LEU A 388 -13.68 -16.41 -28.54
N LEU A 389 -12.98 -17.47 -28.92
CA LEU A 389 -12.59 -18.53 -27.99
C LEU A 389 -11.10 -18.45 -27.68
N ARG A 390 -10.75 -18.20 -26.41
CA ARG A 390 -9.39 -18.29 -25.91
C ARG A 390 -9.15 -19.68 -25.29
N SER A 391 -8.28 -20.47 -25.91
CA SER A 391 -7.92 -21.82 -25.48
C SER A 391 -7.17 -21.88 -24.13
N LYS A 392 -7.12 -23.08 -23.53
CA LYS A 392 -6.38 -23.36 -22.29
C LYS A 392 -4.87 -23.15 -22.54
N HIS A 393 -4.17 -22.37 -21.69
CA HIS A 393 -2.71 -22.14 -21.72
C HIS A 393 -2.08 -22.05 -20.31
#